data_AF-A0A950IJV5-F1
#
_entry.id   AF-A0A950IJV5-F1
#
_cell.length_a   1.000
_cell.length_b   1.000
_cell.length_c   1.000
_cell.angle_alpha   90.00
_cell.angle_beta   90.00
_cell.angle_gamma   90.00
#
_symmetry.space_group_name_H-M   'P 1'
#
loop_
_entity.id
_entity.type
_entity.pdbx_description
1 polymer ?
#
loop_
_entity_poly.entity_id
_entity_poly.type
_entity_poly.pdbx_seq_one_letter_code
_entity_poly.pdbx_strand_id
1 'polypeptide(L)'
;MPRFCDIVMKGGITSGIVYPAAVVEIAKKFVFKNVGGTSAGAIAAALTAAAERRRAFDGTTAGFDRLGAIPDYLATDNRLFRLFVPNDGTASLFRTITGLFGRPRFKPAAVAQWCGLVWAYPIASALGAIPGVLLIALVLIRGGGHDVAFALALLIALVTTLSGISAAFAIALTRDVLTRLPRNFYGMVTGVDDRDRASDTALCTWLTRELEITAGLEPGVAPLTFGMLWDARRDPAAPGLAEKPAAPDVNLEMITTNVTWGRPYRFPLVVTFFFAPDEMRRFFPDHVVQWMVDHARAPRDAKEAKRFAAYAADPQPKYPLPRPGDLPVMVATRMSLAFPVLLCAVPMWVADFSQPIPANDIPVLEHCWFSDGGISSNFPVAMFDAPLPRWPTFAINLARFPPNHPQQDDEAENVYMPSSNAAGRLPTFNRFSGLAGFLGVIGNAMQNWNDNTQSVLPGYRDRMVTVFLSNDEGGLNLDMPPAILKRLRARGAAAGALIASRF
;
A
#
# COMPACT_ATOMS: atom_id res chain seq x y z
N MET A 1 11.86 -20.40 28.56
CA MET A 1 11.14 -20.81 27.34
C MET A 1 10.84 -19.56 26.52
N PRO A 2 10.94 -19.60 25.19
CA PRO A 2 10.56 -18.47 24.34
C PRO A 2 9.08 -18.14 24.54
N ARG A 3 8.73 -16.86 24.68
CA ARG A 3 7.34 -16.41 24.70
C ARG A 3 6.89 -16.24 23.26
N PHE A 4 5.80 -16.88 22.85
CA PHE A 4 5.26 -16.73 21.51
C PHE A 4 4.23 -15.60 21.47
N CYS A 5 4.04 -14.98 20.32
CA CYS A 5 2.93 -14.08 20.06
C CYS A 5 2.53 -14.09 18.59
N ASP A 6 1.33 -13.57 18.34
CA ASP A 6 0.90 -13.15 17.00
C ASP A 6 0.86 -11.63 16.92
N ILE A 7 0.91 -11.09 15.71
CA ILE A 7 0.81 -9.66 15.49
C ILE A 7 -0.05 -9.34 14.26
N VAL A 8 -0.95 -8.37 14.41
CA VAL A 8 -1.75 -7.80 13.32
C VAL A 8 -1.49 -6.30 13.21
N MET A 9 -1.18 -5.84 12.00
CA MET A 9 -0.87 -4.44 11.71
C MET A 9 -1.91 -3.85 10.76
N LYS A 10 -2.49 -2.71 11.15
CA LYS A 10 -3.48 -1.98 10.36
C LYS A 10 -2.90 -1.44 9.04
N GLY A 11 -3.75 -1.24 8.05
CA GLY A 11 -3.40 -0.45 6.87
C GLY A 11 -3.30 1.05 7.14
N GLY A 12 -2.78 1.78 6.17
CA GLY A 12 -2.63 3.24 6.24
C GLY A 12 -1.24 3.70 5.80
N ILE A 13 -1.20 4.73 4.96
CA ILE A 13 0.02 5.10 4.22
C ILE A 13 1.20 5.50 5.13
N THR A 14 0.95 6.09 6.30
CA THR A 14 2.01 6.51 7.26
C THR A 14 2.51 5.44 8.21
N SER A 15 2.05 4.21 8.02
CA SER A 15 2.31 3.10 8.93
C SER A 15 3.69 2.45 8.80
N GLY A 16 4.35 2.62 7.64
CA GLY A 16 5.65 2.00 7.33
C GLY A 16 6.81 2.44 8.23
N ILE A 17 6.67 3.54 8.98
CA ILE A 17 7.70 4.06 9.89
C ILE A 17 7.44 3.63 11.35
N VAL A 18 6.18 3.45 11.72
CA VAL A 18 5.77 3.09 13.08
C VAL A 18 6.04 1.61 13.35
N TYR A 19 5.67 0.74 12.41
CA TYR A 19 5.72 -0.71 12.64
C TYR A 19 7.11 -1.29 12.84
N PRO A 20 8.15 -0.94 12.07
CA PRO A 20 9.47 -1.54 12.25
C PRO A 20 10.01 -1.37 13.67
N ALA A 21 9.87 -0.17 14.24
CA ALA A 21 10.32 0.11 15.61
C ALA A 21 9.51 -0.66 16.66
N ALA A 22 8.19 -0.75 16.49
CA ALA A 22 7.32 -1.51 17.39
C ALA A 22 7.65 -3.01 17.38
N VAL A 23 7.84 -3.57 16.17
CA VAL A 23 8.16 -4.99 15.97
C VAL A 23 9.50 -5.33 16.61
N VAL A 24 10.53 -4.49 16.44
CA VAL A 24 11.85 -4.70 17.05
C VAL A 24 11.75 -4.73 18.57
N GLU A 25 10.97 -3.85 19.19
CA GLU A 25 10.77 -3.86 20.65
C GLU A 25 10.05 -5.12 21.13
N ILE A 26 9.02 -5.58 20.40
CA ILE A 26 8.29 -6.81 20.74
C ILE A 26 9.20 -8.05 20.56
N ALA A 27 10.03 -8.07 19.52
CA ALA A 27 10.93 -9.18 19.18
C ALA A 27 11.99 -9.46 20.27
N LYS A 28 12.31 -8.47 21.10
CA LYS A 28 13.22 -8.63 22.26
C LYS A 28 12.68 -9.59 23.31
N LYS A 29 11.36 -9.73 23.42
CA LYS A 29 10.71 -10.60 24.43
C LYS A 29 9.91 -11.74 23.81
N PHE A 30 9.47 -11.60 22.56
CA PHE A 30 8.58 -12.55 21.91
C PHE A 30 9.13 -13.10 20.59
N VAL A 31 8.63 -14.30 20.25
CA VAL A 31 8.81 -14.98 18.98
C VAL A 31 7.50 -14.96 18.20
N PHE A 32 7.50 -14.35 17.01
CA PHE A 32 6.29 -14.22 16.19
C PHE A 32 5.93 -15.56 15.56
N LYS A 33 4.69 -16.01 15.73
CA LYS A 33 4.19 -17.26 15.13
C LYS A 33 3.21 -17.01 14.00
N ASN A 34 2.34 -16.01 14.14
CA ASN A 34 1.50 -15.53 13.06
C ASN A 34 1.64 -14.00 12.91
N VAL A 35 1.80 -13.55 11.67
CA VAL A 35 2.02 -12.15 11.32
C VAL A 35 1.01 -11.77 10.25
N GLY A 36 0.25 -10.71 10.50
CA GLY A 36 -0.89 -10.29 9.69
C GLY A 36 -0.80 -8.81 9.35
N GLY A 37 -1.19 -8.44 8.13
CA GLY A 37 -1.23 -7.04 7.73
C GLY A 37 -2.07 -6.76 6.50
N THR A 38 -2.46 -5.50 6.35
CA THR A 38 -3.23 -4.98 5.21
C THR A 38 -2.58 -3.68 4.72
N SER A 39 -2.66 -3.38 3.41
CA SER A 39 -2.03 -2.18 2.83
C SER A 39 -0.54 -2.04 3.23
N ALA A 40 -0.11 -0.87 3.70
CA ALA A 40 1.23 -0.64 4.24
C ALA A 40 1.56 -1.47 5.49
N GLY A 41 0.58 -1.94 6.26
CA GLY A 41 0.77 -2.95 7.31
C GLY A 41 1.21 -4.30 6.76
N ALA A 42 0.87 -4.63 5.51
CA ALA A 42 1.36 -5.84 4.86
C ALA A 42 2.85 -5.76 4.52
N ILE A 43 3.40 -4.57 4.24
CA ILE A 43 4.86 -4.39 4.08
C ILE A 43 5.56 -4.75 5.39
N ALA A 44 5.09 -4.18 6.51
CA ALA A 44 5.64 -4.48 7.82
C ALA A 44 5.46 -5.96 8.19
N ALA A 45 4.32 -6.56 7.87
CA ALA A 45 4.06 -7.98 8.09
C ALA A 45 5.03 -8.86 7.32
N ALA A 46 5.26 -8.57 6.04
CA ALA A 46 6.19 -9.31 5.19
C ALA A 46 7.62 -9.24 5.72
N LEU A 47 8.10 -8.04 6.08
CA LEU A 47 9.45 -7.85 6.61
C LEU A 47 9.60 -8.47 8.01
N THR A 48 8.56 -8.43 8.84
CA THR A 48 8.56 -9.11 10.15
C THR A 48 8.66 -10.62 9.98
N ALA A 49 7.90 -11.21 9.05
CA ALA A 49 7.98 -12.63 8.76
C ALA A 49 9.34 -13.01 8.15
N ALA A 50 9.91 -12.18 7.28
CA ALA A 50 11.27 -12.38 6.76
C ALA A 50 12.32 -12.38 7.90
N ALA A 51 12.23 -11.42 8.83
CA ALA A 51 13.13 -11.32 9.98
C ALA A 51 13.00 -12.53 10.92
N GLU A 52 11.77 -12.97 11.18
CA GLU A 52 11.49 -14.16 11.99
C GLU A 52 11.99 -15.44 11.33
N ARG A 53 11.79 -15.59 10.00
CA ARG A 53 12.35 -16.70 9.24
C ARG A 53 13.86 -16.78 9.40
N ARG A 54 14.56 -15.65 9.28
CA ARG A 54 16.02 -15.61 9.46
C ARG A 54 16.41 -16.05 10.87
N ARG A 55 15.72 -15.53 11.89
CA ARG A 55 15.92 -15.95 13.29
C ARG A 55 15.69 -17.45 13.50
N ALA A 56 14.68 -18.04 12.85
CA ALA A 56 14.43 -19.48 12.90
C ALA A 56 15.50 -20.31 12.16
N PHE A 57 16.08 -19.77 11.09
CA PHE A 57 17.13 -20.42 10.30
C PHE A 57 18.47 -20.45 11.05
N ASP A 58 19.01 -19.28 11.42
CA ASP A 58 20.37 -19.11 11.93
C ASP A 58 20.46 -18.73 13.42
N GLY A 59 19.34 -18.46 14.09
CA GLY A 59 19.29 -18.07 15.50
C GLY A 59 19.64 -16.60 15.77
N THR A 60 19.93 -15.80 14.74
CA THR A 60 20.39 -14.41 14.89
C THR A 60 19.24 -13.39 14.89
N THR A 61 19.51 -12.19 15.38
CA THR A 61 18.59 -11.04 15.28
C THR A 61 18.84 -10.17 14.05
N ALA A 62 19.74 -10.57 13.14
CA ALA A 62 20.18 -9.73 12.03
C ALA A 62 19.04 -9.30 11.10
N GLY A 63 17.98 -10.11 10.96
CA GLY A 63 16.76 -9.73 10.25
C GLY A 63 15.99 -8.59 10.95
N PHE A 64 15.91 -8.62 12.29
CA PHE A 64 15.30 -7.54 13.07
C PHE A 64 16.17 -6.29 13.11
N ASP A 65 17.51 -6.44 13.12
CA ASP A 65 18.43 -5.31 13.01
C ASP A 65 18.27 -4.60 11.66
N ARG A 66 18.10 -5.38 10.56
CA ARG A 66 17.78 -4.83 9.24
C ARG A 66 16.43 -4.11 9.23
N LEU A 67 15.39 -4.73 9.79
CA LEU A 67 14.06 -4.13 9.92
C LEU A 67 14.12 -2.80 10.71
N GLY A 68 14.87 -2.75 11.80
CA GLY A 68 15.05 -1.56 12.63
C GLY A 68 15.75 -0.38 11.94
N ALA A 69 16.51 -0.65 10.87
CA ALA A 69 17.20 0.38 10.07
C ALA A 69 16.34 0.97 8.94
N ILE A 70 15.23 0.32 8.57
CA ILE A 70 14.35 0.76 7.47
C ILE A 70 13.80 2.18 7.69
N PRO A 71 13.31 2.56 8.89
CA PRO A 71 12.84 3.93 9.12
C PRO A 71 13.89 5.01 8.80
N ASP A 72 15.15 4.80 9.17
CA ASP A 72 16.24 5.76 8.92
C ASP A 72 16.59 5.83 7.43
N TYR A 73 16.58 4.67 6.77
CA TYR A 73 16.74 4.58 5.33
C TYR A 73 15.64 5.37 4.60
N LEU A 74 14.37 5.16 4.96
CA LEU A 74 13.23 5.83 4.33
C LEU A 74 13.19 7.33 4.61
N ALA A 75 13.77 7.77 5.73
CA ALA A 75 13.85 9.17 6.13
C ALA A 75 14.94 9.98 5.41
N THR A 76 15.92 9.31 4.81
CA THR A 76 17.02 9.98 4.11
C THR A 76 16.54 10.48 2.73
N ASP A 77 16.85 11.73 2.37
CA ASP A 77 16.61 12.32 1.04
C ASP A 77 15.20 12.16 0.45
N ASN A 78 14.15 12.14 1.29
CA ASN A 78 12.77 11.85 0.88
C ASN A 78 12.64 10.50 0.15
N ARG A 79 13.44 9.49 0.51
CA ARG A 79 13.42 8.16 -0.14
C ARG A 79 12.05 7.50 -0.11
N LEU A 80 11.29 7.63 0.98
CA LEU A 80 9.91 7.12 1.05
C LEU A 80 9.07 7.61 -0.15
N PHE A 81 9.14 8.90 -0.44
CA PHE A 81 8.44 9.50 -1.59
C PHE A 81 9.02 9.01 -2.92
N ARG A 82 10.35 8.88 -3.03
CA ARG A 82 11.04 8.46 -4.26
C ARG A 82 10.76 7.00 -4.65
N LEU A 83 10.32 6.15 -3.71
CA LEU A 83 9.88 4.78 -4.02
C LEU A 83 8.66 4.75 -4.94
N PHE A 84 7.85 5.81 -4.95
CA PHE A 84 6.66 5.93 -5.79
C PHE A 84 6.99 6.57 -7.14
N VAL A 85 7.76 5.85 -7.96
CA VAL A 85 8.13 6.27 -9.31
C VAL A 85 6.89 6.21 -10.23
N PRO A 86 6.38 7.33 -10.76
CA PRO A 86 5.22 7.29 -11.65
C PRO A 86 5.58 6.70 -13.00
N ASN A 87 4.66 5.94 -13.58
CA ASN A 87 4.80 5.48 -14.96
C ASN A 87 4.78 6.67 -15.94
N ASP A 88 5.46 6.54 -17.09
CA ASP A 88 5.62 7.66 -18.03
C ASP A 88 4.27 8.24 -18.50
N GLY A 89 3.26 7.38 -18.66
CA GLY A 89 1.90 7.78 -19.02
C GLY A 89 1.19 8.62 -17.97
N THR A 90 1.47 8.42 -16.69
CA THR A 90 0.73 9.01 -15.55
C THR A 90 1.54 10.04 -14.77
N ALA A 91 2.78 10.33 -15.18
CA ALA A 91 3.67 11.30 -14.54
C ALA A 91 3.03 12.69 -14.32
N SER A 92 2.19 13.16 -15.26
CA SER A 92 1.48 14.44 -15.09
C SER A 92 0.47 14.41 -13.95
N LEU A 93 -0.29 13.32 -13.81
CA LEU A 93 -1.25 13.12 -12.71
C LEU A 93 -0.53 13.04 -11.37
N PHE A 94 0.60 12.33 -11.34
CA PHE A 94 1.43 12.23 -10.14
C PHE A 94 1.92 13.62 -9.71
N ARG A 95 2.48 14.40 -10.66
CA ARG A 95 2.90 15.79 -10.39
C ARG A 95 1.75 16.66 -9.86
N THR A 96 0.53 16.48 -10.35
CA THR A 96 -0.66 17.19 -9.86
C THR A 96 -0.95 16.86 -8.40
N ILE A 97 -1.03 15.58 -8.04
CA ILE A 97 -1.30 15.16 -6.65
C ILE A 97 -0.18 15.63 -5.73
N THR A 98 1.07 15.50 -6.14
CA THR A 98 2.21 15.94 -5.32
C THR A 98 2.31 17.46 -5.21
N GLY A 99 1.86 18.20 -6.23
CA GLY A 99 1.78 19.66 -6.17
C GLY A 99 0.66 20.17 -5.26
N LEU A 100 -0.44 19.41 -5.13
CA LEU A 100 -1.56 19.74 -4.26
C LEU A 100 -1.29 19.39 -2.79
N PHE A 101 -0.77 18.20 -2.54
CA PHE A 101 -0.61 17.64 -1.19
C PHE A 101 0.82 17.67 -0.65
N GLY A 102 1.80 18.02 -1.49
CA GLY A 102 3.20 18.17 -1.07
C GLY A 102 3.48 19.52 -0.41
N ARG A 103 4.72 19.70 0.06
CA ARG A 103 5.11 20.94 0.73
C ARG A 103 5.16 22.12 -0.26
N PRO A 104 4.59 23.29 0.09
CA PRO A 104 4.66 24.45 -0.77
C PRO A 104 6.10 24.92 -0.92
N ARG A 105 6.53 25.19 -2.16
CA ARG A 105 7.90 25.64 -2.46
C ARG A 105 8.21 27.04 -1.91
N PHE A 106 7.19 27.88 -1.79
CA PHE A 106 7.29 29.25 -1.28
C PHE A 106 5.95 29.68 -0.68
N LYS A 107 5.94 30.81 0.05
CA LYS A 107 4.72 31.43 0.57
C LYS A 107 4.29 32.59 -0.36
N PRO A 108 2.98 32.81 -0.59
CA PRO A 108 1.83 32.09 -0.01
C PRO A 108 1.59 30.71 -0.65
N ALA A 109 1.16 29.74 0.17
CA ALA A 109 1.02 28.34 -0.24
C ALA A 109 0.04 28.14 -1.41
N ALA A 110 -1.06 28.89 -1.44
CA ALA A 110 -2.04 28.83 -2.52
C ALA A 110 -1.44 29.16 -3.90
N VAL A 111 -0.54 30.14 -3.95
CA VAL A 111 0.15 30.52 -5.20
C VAL A 111 1.17 29.45 -5.59
N ALA A 112 1.94 28.92 -4.63
CA ALA A 112 2.88 27.83 -4.89
C ALA A 112 2.18 26.57 -5.43
N GLN A 113 1.02 26.22 -4.88
CA GLN A 113 0.19 25.11 -5.34
C GLN A 113 -0.36 25.38 -6.75
N TRP A 114 -0.91 26.57 -7.00
CA TRP A 114 -1.42 26.93 -8.32
C TRP A 114 -0.33 26.89 -9.40
N CYS A 115 0.86 27.44 -9.11
CA CYS A 115 2.02 27.29 -9.98
C CYS A 115 2.38 25.80 -10.20
N GLY A 116 2.35 24.98 -9.15
CA GLY A 116 2.55 23.54 -9.25
C GLY A 116 1.59 22.85 -10.21
N LEU A 117 0.31 23.24 -10.20
CA LEU A 117 -0.71 22.73 -11.12
C LEU A 117 -0.44 23.13 -12.57
N VAL A 118 -0.06 24.39 -12.80
CA VAL A 118 0.33 24.90 -14.12
C VAL A 118 1.52 24.12 -14.67
N TRP A 119 2.53 23.86 -13.84
CA TRP A 119 3.70 23.06 -14.21
C TRP A 119 3.41 21.57 -14.39
N ALA A 120 2.32 21.04 -13.86
CA ALA A 120 1.91 19.66 -14.13
C ALA A 120 1.46 19.49 -15.60
N TYR A 121 0.84 20.53 -16.18
CA TYR A 121 0.33 20.58 -17.55
C TYR A 121 0.76 21.87 -18.28
N PRO A 122 2.05 22.02 -18.60
CA PRO A 122 2.58 23.28 -19.15
C PRO A 122 1.97 23.62 -20.51
N ILE A 123 1.78 22.64 -21.39
CA ILE A 123 1.21 22.83 -22.74
C ILE A 123 -0.26 23.26 -22.64
N ALA A 124 -1.07 22.58 -21.83
CA ALA A 124 -2.48 22.93 -21.67
C ALA A 124 -2.64 24.33 -21.05
N SER A 125 -1.82 24.64 -20.04
CA SER A 125 -1.82 25.95 -19.40
C SER A 125 -1.41 27.05 -20.38
N ALA A 126 -0.39 26.82 -21.22
CA ALA A 126 0.03 27.77 -22.25
C ALA A 126 -1.09 28.03 -23.27
N LEU A 127 -1.76 26.98 -23.75
CA LEU A 127 -2.91 27.11 -24.66
C LEU A 127 -4.07 27.87 -24.00
N GLY A 128 -4.36 27.59 -22.73
CA GLY A 128 -5.38 28.28 -21.96
C GLY A 128 -5.08 29.76 -21.72
N ALA A 129 -3.80 30.15 -21.68
CA ALA A 129 -3.38 31.53 -21.49
C ALA A 129 -3.55 32.40 -22.75
N ILE A 130 -3.58 31.81 -23.95
CA ILE A 130 -3.58 32.53 -25.24
C ILE A 130 -4.65 33.64 -25.32
N PRO A 131 -5.94 33.40 -25.00
CA PRO A 131 -6.96 34.43 -25.14
C PRO A 131 -6.69 35.67 -24.27
N GLY A 132 -6.23 35.46 -23.04
CA GLY A 132 -5.93 36.53 -22.11
C GLY A 132 -4.64 37.28 -22.46
N VAL A 133 -3.59 36.57 -22.90
CA VAL A 133 -2.35 37.17 -23.40
C VAL A 133 -2.59 38.03 -24.64
N LEU A 134 -3.43 37.56 -25.57
CA LEU A 134 -3.84 38.35 -26.74
C LEU A 134 -4.61 39.61 -26.32
N LEU A 135 -5.45 39.52 -25.28
CA LEU A 135 -6.18 40.67 -24.73
C LEU A 135 -5.23 41.67 -24.06
N ILE A 136 -4.23 41.20 -23.31
CA ILE A 136 -3.17 42.05 -22.74
C ILE A 136 -2.42 42.78 -23.86
N ALA A 137 -1.97 42.04 -24.88
CA ALA A 137 -1.25 42.62 -26.02
C ALA A 137 -2.10 43.68 -26.73
N LEU A 138 -3.39 43.42 -26.94
CA LEU A 138 -4.33 44.37 -27.53
C LEU A 138 -4.45 45.65 -26.69
N VAL A 139 -4.58 45.54 -25.37
CA VAL A 139 -4.68 46.68 -24.44
C VAL A 139 -3.40 47.53 -24.47
N LEU A 140 -2.23 46.88 -24.51
CA LEU A 140 -0.93 47.57 -24.57
C LEU A 140 -0.69 48.25 -25.92
N ILE A 141 -1.02 47.60 -27.04
CA ILE A 141 -0.86 48.15 -28.40
C ILE A 141 -1.77 49.37 -28.61
N ARG A 142 -2.99 49.33 -28.07
CA ARG A 142 -3.97 50.40 -28.28
C ARG A 142 -3.56 51.74 -27.66
N GLY A 143 -2.63 51.73 -26.69
CA GLY A 143 -2.09 52.93 -26.04
C GLY A 143 -3.19 53.77 -25.37
N GLY A 144 -3.51 53.46 -24.11
CA GLY A 144 -4.42 54.25 -23.28
C GLY A 144 -3.66 55.13 -22.28
N GLY A 145 -4.27 56.22 -21.82
CA GLY A 145 -3.78 56.93 -20.64
C GLY A 145 -3.74 56.00 -19.43
N HIS A 146 -2.97 56.35 -18.40
CA HIS A 146 -2.95 55.62 -17.12
C HIS A 146 -4.24 55.89 -16.33
N ASP A 147 -5.40 55.67 -16.95
CA ASP A 147 -6.72 55.89 -16.41
C ASP A 147 -7.34 54.59 -15.88
N VAL A 148 -8.50 54.74 -15.24
CA VAL A 148 -9.22 53.61 -14.63
C VAL A 148 -9.67 52.60 -15.68
N ALA A 149 -9.98 53.03 -16.91
CA ALA A 149 -10.41 52.15 -17.99
C ALA A 149 -9.26 51.24 -18.46
N PHE A 150 -8.05 51.78 -18.57
CA PHE A 150 -6.85 50.99 -18.86
C PHE A 150 -6.56 49.96 -17.77
N ALA A 151 -6.64 50.36 -16.49
CA ALA A 151 -6.46 49.45 -15.36
C ALA A 151 -7.51 48.33 -15.35
N LEU A 152 -8.78 48.64 -15.62
CA LEU A 152 -9.87 47.66 -15.68
C LEU A 152 -9.70 46.69 -16.86
N ALA A 153 -9.27 47.19 -18.03
CA ALA A 153 -9.02 46.35 -19.19
C ALA A 153 -7.87 45.36 -18.95
N LEU A 154 -6.78 45.81 -18.31
CA LEU A 154 -5.69 44.92 -17.88
C LEU A 154 -6.15 43.89 -16.85
N LEU A 155 -7.01 44.28 -15.90
CA LEU A 155 -7.58 43.36 -14.92
C LEU A 155 -8.44 42.29 -15.58
N ILE A 156 -9.31 42.66 -16.53
CA ILE A 156 -10.12 41.71 -17.31
C ILE A 156 -9.21 40.75 -18.10
N ALA A 157 -8.14 41.26 -18.70
CA ALA A 157 -7.17 40.45 -19.45
C ALA A 157 -6.45 39.43 -18.56
N LEU A 158 -6.03 39.88 -17.37
CA LEU A 158 -5.39 39.03 -16.37
C LEU A 158 -6.36 37.95 -15.86
N VAL A 159 -7.58 38.32 -15.49
CA VAL A 159 -8.62 37.37 -15.07
C VAL A 159 -8.89 36.36 -16.18
N THR A 160 -9.05 36.80 -17.43
CA THR A 160 -9.23 35.92 -18.59
C THR A 160 -8.07 34.95 -18.75
N THR A 161 -6.82 35.40 -18.55
CA THR A 161 -5.63 34.55 -18.61
C THR A 161 -5.66 33.49 -17.50
N LEU A 162 -5.92 33.89 -16.26
CA LEU A 162 -5.94 32.98 -15.10
C LEU A 162 -7.10 31.96 -15.19
N SER A 163 -8.27 32.41 -15.63
CA SER A 163 -9.44 31.55 -15.87
C SER A 163 -9.19 30.58 -17.02
N GLY A 164 -8.57 31.03 -18.12
CA GLY A 164 -8.24 30.19 -19.26
C GLY A 164 -7.22 29.10 -18.91
N ILE A 165 -6.16 29.45 -18.16
CA ILE A 165 -5.20 28.48 -17.59
C ILE A 165 -5.93 27.45 -16.72
N SER A 166 -6.78 27.92 -15.81
CA SER A 166 -7.48 27.04 -14.86
C SER A 166 -8.46 26.08 -15.56
N ALA A 167 -9.19 26.57 -16.57
CA ALA A 167 -10.10 25.76 -17.37
C ALA A 167 -9.35 24.72 -18.22
N ALA A 168 -8.26 25.12 -18.89
CA ALA A 168 -7.46 24.20 -19.69
C ALA A 168 -6.77 23.13 -18.82
N PHE A 169 -6.28 23.51 -17.64
CA PHE A 169 -5.78 22.57 -16.64
C PHE A 169 -6.86 21.56 -16.23
N ALA A 170 -8.07 22.02 -15.88
CA ALA A 170 -9.16 21.15 -15.46
C ALA A 170 -9.54 20.15 -16.56
N ILE A 171 -9.66 20.61 -17.81
CA ILE A 171 -9.94 19.76 -18.97
C ILE A 171 -8.84 18.71 -19.17
N ALA A 172 -7.57 19.13 -19.11
CA ALA A 172 -6.43 18.21 -19.28
C ALA A 172 -6.36 17.17 -18.16
N LEU A 173 -6.61 17.58 -16.91
CA LEU A 173 -6.68 16.69 -15.75
C LEU A 173 -7.81 15.68 -15.90
N THR A 174 -9.04 16.14 -16.22
CA THR A 174 -10.19 15.26 -16.40
C THR A 174 -9.95 14.26 -17.53
N ARG A 175 -9.41 14.71 -18.67
CA ARG A 175 -9.06 13.82 -19.78
C ARG A 175 -8.02 12.78 -19.34
N ASP A 176 -6.97 13.18 -18.65
CA ASP A 176 -5.91 12.25 -18.23
C ASP A 176 -6.42 11.27 -17.15
N VAL A 177 -7.27 11.70 -16.22
CA VAL A 177 -7.96 10.82 -15.27
C VAL A 177 -8.84 9.79 -15.98
N LEU A 178 -9.63 10.20 -16.98
CA LEU A 178 -10.56 9.31 -17.68
C LEU A 178 -9.89 8.38 -18.70
N THR A 179 -8.70 8.73 -19.20
CA THR A 179 -8.04 7.97 -20.28
C THR A 179 -6.76 7.29 -19.84
N ARG A 180 -5.92 7.95 -19.03
CA ARG A 180 -4.59 7.44 -18.65
C ARG A 180 -4.65 6.54 -17.42
N LEU A 181 -5.50 6.83 -16.43
CA LEU A 181 -5.65 5.92 -15.28
C LEU A 181 -6.16 4.55 -15.72
N PRO A 182 -7.25 4.39 -16.50
CA PRO A 182 -7.68 3.06 -16.93
C PRO A 182 -6.64 2.32 -17.78
N ARG A 183 -5.91 3.03 -18.65
CA ARG A 183 -4.80 2.46 -19.43
C ARG A 183 -3.60 2.04 -18.57
N ASN A 184 -3.45 2.64 -17.39
CA ASN A 184 -2.43 2.30 -16.40
C ASN A 184 -3.06 1.61 -15.19
N PHE A 185 -4.01 0.69 -15.44
CA PHE A 185 -4.58 -0.19 -14.41
C PHE A 185 -5.15 0.54 -13.19
N TYR A 186 -5.79 1.68 -13.44
CA TYR A 186 -6.45 2.52 -12.44
C TYR A 186 -5.50 3.10 -11.37
N GLY A 187 -4.20 3.19 -11.65
CA GLY A 187 -3.21 3.81 -10.77
C GLY A 187 -2.12 4.58 -11.51
N MET A 188 -1.30 5.32 -10.77
CA MET A 188 -0.19 6.11 -11.32
C MET A 188 1.16 5.40 -11.25
N VAL A 189 1.33 4.51 -10.27
CA VAL A 189 2.58 3.81 -9.96
C VAL A 189 2.32 2.32 -10.01
N THR A 190 3.03 1.59 -10.86
CA THR A 190 2.99 0.12 -10.89
C THR A 190 3.83 -0.50 -9.79
N GLY A 191 4.95 0.15 -9.44
CA GLY A 191 5.91 -0.28 -8.43
C GLY A 191 7.24 -0.74 -9.01
N VAL A 192 7.37 -0.75 -10.34
CA VAL A 192 8.59 -0.98 -11.11
C VAL A 192 8.81 0.25 -11.99
N ASP A 193 10.06 0.65 -12.22
CA ASP A 193 10.39 1.78 -13.10
C ASP A 193 10.33 1.34 -14.57
N ASP A 194 9.62 2.11 -15.41
CA ASP A 194 9.49 1.85 -16.85
C ASP A 194 10.84 1.93 -17.59
N ARG A 195 11.77 2.73 -17.09
CA ARG A 195 13.06 3.02 -17.73
C ARG A 195 14.18 2.10 -17.27
N ASP A 196 14.12 1.67 -16.02
CA ASP A 196 15.08 0.74 -15.42
C ASP A 196 14.37 -0.19 -14.43
N ARG A 197 13.92 -1.33 -14.95
CA ARG A 197 13.16 -2.33 -14.17
C ARG A 197 13.97 -2.91 -13.00
N ALA A 198 15.30 -2.88 -13.09
CA ALA A 198 16.21 -3.37 -12.06
C ALA A 198 16.55 -2.32 -11.00
N SER A 199 16.05 -1.08 -11.16
CA SER A 199 16.33 0.01 -10.23
C SER A 199 15.73 -0.24 -8.84
N ASP A 200 16.59 -0.22 -7.83
CA ASP A 200 16.22 -0.26 -6.41
C ASP A 200 15.55 1.06 -5.93
N THR A 201 15.28 2.00 -6.82
CA THR A 201 14.49 3.21 -6.48
C THR A 201 12.99 2.99 -6.61
N ALA A 202 12.54 1.90 -7.24
CA ALA A 202 11.12 1.57 -7.37
C ALA A 202 10.64 0.70 -6.20
N LEU A 203 9.43 0.95 -5.71
CA LEU A 203 8.87 0.31 -4.51
C LEU A 203 8.94 -1.23 -4.51
N CYS A 204 8.55 -1.89 -5.58
CA CYS A 204 8.50 -3.36 -5.62
C CYS A 204 9.89 -3.97 -5.79
N THR A 205 10.77 -3.34 -6.56
CA THR A 205 12.17 -3.79 -6.71
C THR A 205 12.91 -3.66 -5.38
N TRP A 206 12.84 -2.48 -4.74
CA TRP A 206 13.38 -2.25 -3.41
C TRP A 206 12.81 -3.24 -2.39
N LEU A 207 11.50 -3.39 -2.31
CA LEU A 207 10.87 -4.24 -1.30
C LEU A 207 11.21 -5.72 -1.50
N THR A 208 11.29 -6.20 -2.75
CA THR A 208 11.73 -7.56 -3.06
C THR A 208 13.14 -7.80 -2.52
N ARG A 209 14.07 -6.90 -2.84
CA ARG A 209 15.45 -6.94 -2.34
C ARG A 209 15.51 -6.89 -0.81
N GLU A 210 14.74 -6.01 -0.18
CA GLU A 210 14.71 -5.93 1.29
C GLU A 210 14.15 -7.19 1.95
N LEU A 211 13.12 -7.82 1.37
CA LEU A 211 12.58 -9.08 1.87
C LEU A 211 13.62 -10.20 1.80
N GLU A 212 14.36 -10.30 0.70
CA GLU A 212 15.43 -11.29 0.51
C GLU A 212 16.56 -11.08 1.51
N ILE A 213 17.09 -9.85 1.63
CA ILE A 213 18.17 -9.52 2.59
C ILE A 213 17.73 -9.76 4.03
N THR A 214 16.51 -9.33 4.38
CA THR A 214 15.96 -9.47 5.74
C THR A 214 15.79 -10.95 6.09
N ALA A 215 15.38 -11.78 5.13
CA ALA A 215 15.28 -13.23 5.28
C ALA A 215 16.62 -13.97 5.29
N GLY A 216 17.74 -13.30 4.96
CA GLY A 216 19.05 -13.92 4.84
C GLY A 216 19.24 -14.71 3.55
N LEU A 217 18.55 -14.31 2.48
CA LEU A 217 18.69 -14.87 1.13
C LEU A 217 19.61 -13.99 0.27
N GLU A 218 20.19 -14.59 -0.76
CA GLU A 218 20.96 -13.84 -1.76
C GLU A 218 20.00 -13.08 -2.70
N PRO A 219 20.09 -11.74 -2.76
CA PRO A 219 19.13 -10.95 -3.51
C PRO A 219 19.16 -11.20 -5.02
N GLY A 220 17.99 -11.26 -5.64
CA GLY A 220 17.85 -11.46 -7.09
C GLY A 220 18.04 -12.89 -7.59
N VAL A 221 18.38 -13.85 -6.71
CA VAL A 221 18.54 -15.27 -7.07
C VAL A 221 17.21 -16.01 -6.97
N ALA A 222 16.62 -16.05 -5.76
CA ALA A 222 15.33 -16.67 -5.51
C ALA A 222 14.50 -15.76 -4.60
N PRO A 223 13.23 -15.47 -4.96
CA PRO A 223 12.39 -14.65 -4.10
C PRO A 223 12.04 -15.39 -2.82
N LEU A 224 11.86 -14.64 -1.73
CA LEU A 224 11.31 -15.19 -0.49
C LEU A 224 9.89 -15.72 -0.73
N THR A 225 9.66 -17.01 -0.49
CA THR A 225 8.34 -17.66 -0.63
C THR A 225 7.68 -17.96 0.72
N PHE A 226 6.37 -18.19 0.73
CA PHE A 226 5.66 -18.61 1.95
C PHE A 226 6.16 -19.96 2.48
N GLY A 227 6.61 -20.86 1.61
CA GLY A 227 7.18 -22.15 2.02
C GLY A 227 8.46 -21.99 2.85
N MET A 228 9.30 -21.01 2.50
CA MET A 228 10.50 -20.65 3.28
C MET A 228 10.16 -20.01 4.62
N LEU A 229 8.99 -19.37 4.76
CA LEU A 229 8.51 -18.85 6.04
C LEU A 229 7.99 -19.98 6.94
N TRP A 230 7.32 -20.96 6.35
CA TRP A 230 6.75 -22.09 7.07
C TRP A 230 7.80 -23.08 7.57
N ASP A 231 8.88 -23.26 6.81
CA ASP A 231 10.04 -24.06 7.18
C ASP A 231 11.31 -23.28 6.79
N ALA A 232 11.94 -22.65 7.77
CA ALA A 232 13.07 -21.76 7.55
C ALA A 232 14.30 -22.49 7.00
N ARG A 233 14.44 -23.79 7.33
CA ARG A 233 15.57 -24.64 6.93
C ARG A 233 15.29 -25.46 5.67
N ARG A 234 14.12 -25.27 5.07
CA ARG A 234 13.75 -25.88 3.80
C ARG A 234 14.77 -25.54 2.72
N ASP A 235 15.08 -26.53 1.89
CA ASP A 235 15.77 -26.30 0.62
C ASP A 235 14.91 -25.40 -0.30
N PRO A 236 15.40 -24.21 -0.69
CA PRO A 236 14.72 -23.34 -1.65
C PRO A 236 14.32 -24.02 -2.96
N ALA A 237 15.08 -25.02 -3.42
CA ALA A 237 14.79 -25.75 -4.66
C ALA A 237 13.70 -26.83 -4.51
N ALA A 238 13.28 -27.15 -3.28
CA ALA A 238 12.28 -28.19 -3.04
C ALA A 238 10.86 -27.69 -3.39
N PRO A 239 10.06 -28.45 -4.18
CA PRO A 239 8.73 -28.03 -4.62
C PRO A 239 7.82 -27.58 -3.48
N GLY A 240 7.23 -26.40 -3.57
CA GLY A 240 6.53 -25.76 -2.47
C GLY A 240 5.36 -26.56 -1.91
N LEU A 241 5.13 -26.30 -0.62
CA LEU A 241 4.07 -26.93 0.15
C LEU A 241 2.70 -26.51 -0.40
N ALA A 242 1.83 -27.49 -0.64
CA ALA A 242 0.47 -27.24 -1.12
C ALA A 242 -0.39 -26.49 -0.10
N GLU A 243 -0.08 -26.66 1.18
CA GLU A 243 -0.78 -26.02 2.29
C GLU A 243 0.20 -25.71 3.43
N LYS A 244 -0.24 -24.82 4.32
CA LYS A 244 0.50 -24.44 5.52
C LYS A 244 0.59 -25.64 6.48
N PRO A 245 1.77 -26.00 7.00
CA PRO A 245 1.90 -27.06 7.98
C PRO A 245 1.21 -26.67 9.31
N ALA A 246 0.93 -27.67 10.16
CA ALA A 246 0.27 -27.44 11.47
C ALA A 246 1.12 -26.58 12.43
N ALA A 247 2.46 -26.66 12.31
CA ALA A 247 3.41 -25.91 13.12
C ALA A 247 4.47 -25.25 12.24
N PRO A 248 4.13 -24.16 11.52
CA PRO A 248 5.11 -23.42 10.72
C PRO A 248 6.08 -22.66 11.63
N ASP A 249 7.28 -22.35 11.16
CA ASP A 249 8.22 -21.45 11.85
C ASP A 249 7.62 -20.06 12.01
N VAL A 250 7.13 -19.45 10.94
CA VAL A 250 6.29 -18.26 10.97
C VAL A 250 5.19 -18.33 9.90
N ASN A 251 3.96 -17.99 10.29
CA ASN A 251 2.84 -17.86 9.38
C ASN A 251 2.64 -16.39 9.01
N LEU A 252 2.52 -16.10 7.71
CA LEU A 252 2.20 -14.78 7.20
C LEU A 252 0.85 -14.82 6.51
N GLU A 253 -0.03 -13.88 6.86
CA GLU A 253 -1.32 -13.72 6.20
C GLU A 253 -1.56 -12.27 5.82
N MET A 254 -2.09 -12.05 4.62
CA MET A 254 -2.38 -10.70 4.11
C MET A 254 -3.76 -10.64 3.50
N ILE A 255 -4.44 -9.51 3.67
CA ILE A 255 -5.74 -9.28 3.03
C ILE A 255 -5.53 -8.44 1.76
N THR A 256 -6.23 -8.82 0.70
CA THR A 256 -6.40 -8.02 -0.51
C THR A 256 -7.88 -7.95 -0.85
N THR A 257 -8.29 -7.01 -1.70
CA THR A 257 -9.67 -6.90 -2.16
C THR A 257 -9.75 -7.24 -3.65
N ASN A 258 -10.53 -8.27 -4.02
CA ASN A 258 -10.89 -8.48 -5.41
C ASN A 258 -12.11 -7.61 -5.73
N VAL A 259 -11.90 -6.53 -6.48
CA VAL A 259 -12.96 -5.55 -6.77
C VAL A 259 -13.91 -6.03 -7.88
N THR A 260 -13.48 -6.95 -8.74
CA THR A 260 -14.35 -7.59 -9.73
C THR A 260 -15.41 -8.47 -9.06
N TRP A 261 -15.03 -9.19 -8.01
CA TRP A 261 -15.94 -10.05 -7.23
C TRP A 261 -16.49 -9.39 -5.96
N GLY A 262 -16.11 -8.14 -5.68
CA GLY A 262 -16.61 -7.36 -4.55
C GLY A 262 -16.34 -7.98 -3.18
N ARG A 263 -15.20 -8.70 -2.99
CA ARG A 263 -14.91 -9.39 -1.72
C ARG A 263 -13.43 -9.44 -1.34
N PRO A 264 -13.11 -9.51 -0.02
CA PRO A 264 -11.76 -9.74 0.45
C PRO A 264 -11.25 -11.15 0.10
N TYR A 265 -9.94 -11.26 -0.02
CA TYR A 265 -9.19 -12.52 -0.13
C TYR A 265 -8.01 -12.51 0.83
N ARG A 266 -7.64 -13.70 1.30
CA ARG A 266 -6.48 -13.91 2.17
C ARG A 266 -5.37 -14.64 1.43
N PHE A 267 -4.17 -14.10 1.49
CA PHE A 267 -2.97 -14.77 1.04
C PHE A 267 -2.31 -15.57 2.18
N PRO A 268 -1.69 -16.73 1.89
CA PRO A 268 -1.59 -17.33 0.56
C PRO A 268 -2.92 -17.94 0.07
N LEU A 269 -3.21 -17.76 -1.23
CA LEU A 269 -4.50 -18.13 -1.84
C LEU A 269 -4.63 -19.64 -2.06
N VAL A 270 -5.83 -20.18 -1.85
CA VAL A 270 -6.17 -21.58 -2.18
C VAL A 270 -6.92 -21.69 -3.52
N VAL A 271 -7.54 -20.59 -3.98
CA VAL A 271 -8.24 -20.53 -5.27
C VAL A 271 -7.23 -20.40 -6.41
N THR A 272 -7.45 -21.14 -7.51
CA THR A 272 -6.60 -21.04 -8.70
C THR A 272 -6.95 -19.80 -9.51
N PHE A 273 -6.10 -18.78 -9.41
CA PHE A 273 -6.04 -17.69 -10.38
C PHE A 273 -4.91 -17.96 -11.37
N PHE A 274 -4.98 -17.29 -12.52
CA PHE A 274 -3.98 -17.32 -13.57
C PHE A 274 -3.38 -15.93 -13.77
N PHE A 275 -2.17 -15.88 -14.29
CA PHE A 275 -1.48 -14.63 -14.62
C PHE A 275 -0.84 -14.71 -16.00
N ALA A 276 -0.76 -13.57 -16.69
CA ALA A 276 0.06 -13.43 -17.89
C ALA A 276 1.45 -12.90 -17.49
N PRO A 277 2.57 -13.57 -17.85
CA PRO A 277 3.91 -13.15 -17.43
C PRO A 277 4.26 -11.73 -17.88
N ASP A 278 3.91 -11.36 -19.12
CA ASP A 278 4.20 -10.03 -19.67
C ASP A 278 3.43 -8.92 -18.94
N GLU A 279 2.19 -9.22 -18.51
CA GLU A 279 1.40 -8.30 -17.70
C GLU A 279 1.99 -8.18 -16.29
N MET A 280 2.37 -9.30 -15.66
CA MET A 280 2.94 -9.33 -14.32
C MET A 280 4.30 -8.63 -14.22
N ARG A 281 5.11 -8.71 -15.28
CA ARG A 281 6.37 -7.97 -15.38
C ARG A 281 6.16 -6.47 -15.18
N ARG A 282 4.99 -5.91 -15.48
CA ARG A 282 4.73 -4.48 -15.21
C ARG A 282 4.69 -4.14 -13.71
N PHE A 283 4.48 -5.12 -12.84
CA PHE A 283 4.27 -4.91 -11.39
C PHE A 283 5.37 -5.51 -10.51
N PHE A 284 6.15 -6.45 -11.04
CA PHE A 284 7.12 -7.24 -10.28
C PHE A 284 8.48 -7.30 -10.99
N PRO A 285 9.59 -7.42 -10.23
CA PRO A 285 10.91 -7.72 -10.79
C PRO A 285 10.92 -9.01 -11.61
N ASP A 286 11.82 -9.09 -12.58
CA ASP A 286 11.84 -10.19 -13.56
C ASP A 286 12.06 -11.56 -12.92
N HIS A 287 12.94 -11.67 -11.91
CA HIS A 287 13.20 -12.94 -11.22
C HIS A 287 11.99 -13.44 -10.42
N VAL A 288 11.15 -12.53 -9.90
CA VAL A 288 9.89 -12.90 -9.21
C VAL A 288 8.90 -13.50 -10.22
N VAL A 289 8.75 -12.87 -11.39
CA VAL A 289 7.84 -13.38 -12.42
C VAL A 289 8.35 -14.69 -13.00
N GLN A 290 9.66 -14.78 -13.27
CA GLN A 290 10.28 -16.00 -13.77
C GLN A 290 10.10 -17.15 -12.79
N TRP A 291 10.32 -16.91 -11.48
CA TRP A 291 10.02 -17.88 -10.44
C TRP A 291 8.58 -18.39 -10.50
N MET A 292 7.59 -17.49 -10.66
CA MET A 292 6.19 -17.90 -10.76
C MET A 292 5.89 -18.75 -11.99
N VAL A 293 6.57 -18.50 -13.11
CA VAL A 293 6.43 -19.31 -14.34
C VAL A 293 7.03 -20.69 -14.12
N ASP A 294 8.24 -20.75 -13.58
CA ASP A 294 8.97 -22.01 -13.34
C ASP A 294 8.29 -22.89 -12.29
N HIS A 295 7.59 -22.26 -11.33
CA HIS A 295 6.85 -22.91 -10.25
C HIS A 295 5.33 -22.85 -10.43
N ALA A 296 4.85 -22.69 -11.67
CA ALA A 296 3.42 -22.71 -11.97
C ALA A 296 2.78 -24.01 -11.47
N ARG A 297 1.60 -23.90 -10.84
CA ARG A 297 0.95 -25.07 -10.23
C ARG A 297 0.66 -26.16 -11.26
N ALA A 298 1.09 -27.39 -10.98
CA ALA A 298 0.72 -28.55 -11.79
C ALA A 298 -0.81 -28.84 -11.75
N PRO A 299 -1.39 -29.30 -12.87
CA PRO A 299 -2.80 -29.70 -12.91
C PRO A 299 -3.07 -30.90 -12.00
N ARG A 300 -4.28 -30.98 -11.46
CA ARG A 300 -4.74 -32.07 -10.57
C ARG A 300 -5.23 -33.30 -11.32
N ASP A 301 -5.73 -33.11 -12.54
CA ASP A 301 -6.33 -34.15 -13.36
C ASP A 301 -6.14 -33.83 -14.87
N ALA A 302 -6.48 -34.80 -15.73
CA ALA A 302 -6.35 -34.67 -17.18
C ALA A 302 -7.21 -33.53 -17.77
N LYS A 303 -8.36 -33.22 -17.15
CA LYS A 303 -9.26 -32.14 -17.60
C LYS A 303 -8.66 -30.77 -17.29
N GLU A 304 -8.01 -30.61 -16.14
CA GLU A 304 -7.25 -29.44 -15.77
C GLU A 304 -5.98 -29.30 -16.62
N ALA A 305 -5.29 -30.40 -16.91
CA ALA A 305 -4.13 -30.40 -17.81
C ALA A 305 -4.50 -29.89 -19.22
N LYS A 306 -5.63 -30.36 -19.78
CA LYS A 306 -6.15 -29.86 -21.06
C LYS A 306 -6.42 -28.34 -21.03
N ARG A 307 -7.03 -27.85 -19.95
CA ARG A 307 -7.30 -26.40 -19.77
C ARG A 307 -6.01 -25.59 -19.69
N PHE A 308 -5.06 -26.04 -18.88
CA PHE A 308 -3.79 -25.32 -18.68
C PHE A 308 -2.97 -25.26 -19.96
N ALA A 309 -2.90 -26.37 -20.70
CA ALA A 309 -2.23 -26.41 -22.00
C ALA A 309 -2.87 -25.43 -23.00
N ALA A 310 -4.21 -25.33 -23.01
CA ALA A 310 -4.90 -24.40 -23.89
C ALA A 310 -4.65 -22.92 -23.51
N TYR A 311 -4.63 -22.59 -22.22
CA TYR A 311 -4.31 -21.23 -21.76
C TYR A 311 -2.84 -20.85 -22.00
N ALA A 312 -1.94 -21.82 -21.96
CA ALA A 312 -0.53 -21.62 -22.28
C ALA A 312 -0.26 -21.50 -23.79
N ALA A 313 -1.17 -21.99 -24.64
CA ALA A 313 -1.06 -21.89 -26.11
C ALA A 313 -1.66 -20.59 -26.68
N ASP A 314 -2.32 -19.77 -25.86
CA ASP A 314 -2.83 -18.45 -26.22
C ASP A 314 -1.68 -17.50 -26.61
N PRO A 315 -1.86 -16.58 -27.59
CA PRO A 315 -0.84 -15.57 -27.94
C PRO A 315 -0.30 -14.78 -26.76
N GLN A 316 -1.11 -14.57 -25.72
CA GLN A 316 -0.66 -14.13 -24.41
C GLN A 316 -0.80 -15.31 -23.45
N PRO A 317 0.24 -16.09 -23.15
CA PRO A 317 0.09 -17.29 -22.35
C PRO A 317 -0.33 -16.96 -20.91
N LYS A 318 -1.28 -17.72 -20.36
CA LYS A 318 -1.72 -17.60 -18.96
C LYS A 318 -1.32 -18.83 -18.16
N TYR A 319 -0.59 -18.61 -17.08
CA TYR A 319 -0.11 -19.66 -16.17
C TYR A 319 -0.89 -19.64 -14.86
N PRO A 320 -1.20 -20.80 -14.26
CA PRO A 320 -1.78 -20.83 -12.93
C PRO A 320 -0.77 -20.28 -11.92
N LEU A 321 -1.25 -19.54 -10.91
CA LEU A 321 -0.40 -19.13 -9.80
C LEU A 321 0.31 -20.32 -9.17
N PRO A 322 1.52 -20.12 -8.63
CA PRO A 322 2.20 -21.14 -7.84
C PRO A 322 1.34 -21.63 -6.67
N ARG A 323 1.69 -22.81 -6.16
CA ARG A 323 1.09 -23.33 -4.92
C ARG A 323 1.38 -22.36 -3.76
N PRO A 324 0.56 -22.40 -2.68
CA PRO A 324 0.76 -21.54 -1.52
C PRO A 324 2.21 -21.43 -1.03
N GLY A 325 2.93 -22.55 -0.93
CA GLY A 325 4.34 -22.56 -0.49
C GLY A 325 5.35 -22.04 -1.51
N ASP A 326 5.06 -22.10 -2.82
CA ASP A 326 5.93 -21.56 -3.88
C ASP A 326 5.63 -20.09 -4.20
N LEU A 327 4.53 -19.55 -3.67
CA LEU A 327 4.13 -18.18 -3.95
C LEU A 327 5.15 -17.20 -3.34
N PRO A 328 5.70 -16.26 -4.13
CA PRO A 328 6.54 -15.20 -3.58
C PRO A 328 5.77 -14.31 -2.61
N VAL A 329 6.37 -14.01 -1.46
CA VAL A 329 5.80 -13.13 -0.44
C VAL A 329 5.50 -11.74 -1.02
N MET A 330 6.39 -11.23 -1.88
CA MET A 330 6.21 -9.95 -2.57
C MET A 330 4.90 -9.87 -3.36
N VAL A 331 4.44 -10.97 -3.96
CA VAL A 331 3.17 -10.99 -4.73
C VAL A 331 2.00 -10.70 -3.80
N ALA A 332 1.92 -11.40 -2.67
CA ALA A 332 0.90 -11.13 -1.65
C ALA A 332 1.00 -9.70 -1.09
N THR A 333 2.23 -9.21 -0.85
CA THR A 333 2.44 -7.85 -0.34
C THR A 333 1.96 -6.80 -1.34
N ARG A 334 2.29 -6.94 -2.63
CA ARG A 334 1.87 -6.01 -3.68
C ARG A 334 0.36 -6.00 -3.91
N MET A 335 -0.28 -7.17 -3.82
CA MET A 335 -1.73 -7.31 -3.92
C MET A 335 -2.44 -6.61 -2.76
N SER A 336 -1.90 -6.72 -1.55
CA SER A 336 -2.42 -6.04 -0.36
C SER A 336 -2.20 -4.52 -0.39
N LEU A 337 -1.14 -4.06 -1.04
CA LEU A 337 -0.69 -2.65 -1.09
C LEU A 337 -1.28 -1.83 -2.25
N ALA A 338 -2.14 -2.40 -3.10
CA ALA A 338 -2.63 -1.76 -4.33
C ALA A 338 -3.60 -0.57 -4.08
N PHE A 339 -3.12 0.47 -3.39
CA PHE A 339 -3.84 1.66 -2.96
C PHE A 339 -4.42 2.41 -4.16
N PRO A 340 -5.76 2.55 -4.25
CA PRO A 340 -6.42 3.14 -5.41
C PRO A 340 -5.81 4.46 -5.86
N VAL A 341 -5.72 4.68 -7.18
CA VAL A 341 -5.17 5.87 -7.84
C VAL A 341 -3.66 6.05 -7.68
N LEU A 342 -3.07 5.86 -6.49
CA LEU A 342 -1.62 5.94 -6.31
C LEU A 342 -0.93 4.72 -6.92
N LEU A 343 -1.26 3.53 -6.42
CA LEU A 343 -0.71 2.26 -6.88
C LEU A 343 -1.73 1.56 -7.79
N CYS A 344 -1.23 0.97 -8.86
CA CYS A 344 -2.04 0.28 -9.83
C CYS A 344 -2.73 -0.95 -9.21
N ALA A 345 -3.97 -1.21 -9.62
CA ALA A 345 -4.63 -2.49 -9.38
C ALA A 345 -3.85 -3.59 -10.11
N VAL A 346 -3.80 -4.78 -9.53
CA VAL A 346 -3.08 -5.91 -10.13
C VAL A 346 -4.09 -6.80 -10.87
N PRO A 347 -3.95 -6.97 -12.19
CA PRO A 347 -4.80 -7.85 -12.97
C PRO A 347 -4.43 -9.31 -12.70
N MET A 348 -5.45 -10.14 -12.56
CA MET A 348 -5.37 -11.59 -12.52
C MET A 348 -6.45 -12.14 -13.45
N TRP A 349 -6.38 -13.44 -13.73
CA TRP A 349 -7.33 -14.12 -14.59
C TRP A 349 -7.99 -15.27 -13.85
N VAL A 350 -9.26 -15.54 -14.14
CA VAL A 350 -9.98 -16.68 -13.58
C VAL A 350 -10.81 -17.37 -14.64
N ALA A 351 -10.87 -18.70 -14.59
CA ALA A 351 -11.78 -19.45 -15.44
C ALA A 351 -13.23 -19.19 -15.02
N ASP A 352 -14.04 -18.65 -15.93
CA ASP A 352 -15.45 -18.40 -15.69
C ASP A 352 -16.28 -19.67 -15.83
N PHE A 353 -16.96 -20.03 -14.74
CA PHE A 353 -17.89 -21.16 -14.66
C PHE A 353 -19.34 -20.69 -14.43
N SER A 354 -19.61 -19.40 -14.58
CA SER A 354 -20.95 -18.83 -14.37
C SER A 354 -21.94 -19.24 -15.48
N GLN A 355 -21.43 -19.56 -16.67
CA GLN A 355 -22.21 -19.98 -17.83
C GLN A 355 -22.03 -21.47 -18.14
N PRO A 356 -23.03 -22.15 -18.74
CA PRO A 356 -22.87 -23.51 -19.25
C PRO A 356 -21.74 -23.57 -20.27
N ILE A 357 -20.76 -24.44 -20.03
CA ILE A 357 -19.64 -24.66 -20.94
C ILE A 357 -20.04 -25.80 -21.89
N PRO A 358 -20.07 -25.58 -23.22
CA PRO A 358 -20.39 -26.63 -24.18
C PRO A 358 -19.51 -27.88 -24.02
N ALA A 359 -20.04 -29.04 -24.39
CA ALA A 359 -19.28 -30.27 -24.35
C ALA A 359 -18.05 -30.15 -25.27
N ASN A 360 -16.85 -30.39 -24.71
CA ASN A 360 -15.51 -30.25 -25.30
C ASN A 360 -14.85 -28.86 -25.24
N ASP A 361 -15.58 -27.82 -24.84
CA ASP A 361 -15.01 -26.48 -24.65
C ASP A 361 -14.31 -26.33 -23.29
N ILE A 362 -13.48 -25.29 -23.20
CA ILE A 362 -12.82 -24.86 -21.97
C ILE A 362 -13.43 -23.53 -21.50
N PRO A 363 -13.53 -23.30 -20.18
CA PRO A 363 -14.00 -22.02 -19.66
C PRO A 363 -13.11 -20.89 -20.13
N VAL A 364 -13.71 -19.77 -20.53
CA VAL A 364 -13.00 -18.54 -20.89
C VAL A 364 -12.35 -17.95 -19.63
N LEU A 365 -11.15 -17.39 -19.78
CA LEU A 365 -10.51 -16.65 -18.70
C LEU A 365 -11.05 -15.21 -18.68
N GLU A 366 -11.55 -14.79 -17.53
CA GLU A 366 -12.03 -13.45 -17.27
C GLU A 366 -11.05 -12.66 -16.41
N HIS A 367 -10.95 -11.35 -16.67
CA HIS A 367 -10.11 -10.43 -15.89
C HIS A 367 -10.69 -10.19 -14.49
N CYS A 368 -9.86 -10.37 -13.48
CA CYS A 368 -10.11 -10.03 -12.08
C CYS A 368 -9.13 -8.97 -11.61
N TRP A 369 -9.64 -7.93 -10.95
CA TRP A 369 -8.82 -6.84 -10.43
C TRP A 369 -8.62 -6.98 -8.93
N PHE A 370 -7.37 -7.01 -8.50
CA PHE A 370 -7.00 -6.95 -7.10
C PHE A 370 -6.54 -5.54 -6.72
N SER A 371 -7.04 -5.06 -5.58
CA SER A 371 -6.72 -3.76 -5.01
C SER A 371 -6.43 -3.88 -3.51
N ASP A 372 -6.14 -2.76 -2.86
CA ASP A 372 -5.72 -2.67 -1.47
C ASP A 372 -6.65 -3.45 -0.53
N GLY A 373 -6.06 -4.21 0.41
CA GLY A 373 -6.82 -4.97 1.40
C GLY A 373 -7.70 -4.09 2.29
N GLY A 374 -7.21 -2.88 2.57
CA GLY A 374 -7.91 -1.89 3.38
C GLY A 374 -9.22 -1.41 2.79
N ILE A 375 -9.52 -1.67 1.50
CA ILE A 375 -10.85 -1.37 0.92
C ILE A 375 -11.96 -2.20 1.59
N SER A 376 -11.66 -3.44 1.96
CA SER A 376 -12.65 -4.38 2.52
C SER A 376 -12.40 -4.75 3.98
N SER A 377 -11.14 -4.83 4.41
CA SER A 377 -10.77 -4.98 5.82
C SER A 377 -9.42 -4.32 6.08
N ASN A 378 -9.44 -3.27 6.89
CA ASN A 378 -8.27 -2.45 7.16
C ASN A 378 -7.54 -2.91 8.43
N PHE A 379 -8.24 -3.53 9.38
CA PHE A 379 -7.68 -3.98 10.65
C PHE A 379 -8.29 -5.31 11.13
N PRO A 380 -7.84 -6.45 10.59
CA PRO A 380 -8.40 -7.76 10.89
C PRO A 380 -7.90 -8.31 12.24
N VAL A 381 -8.24 -7.66 13.36
CA VAL A 381 -7.72 -7.97 14.71
C VAL A 381 -7.96 -9.42 15.15
N ALA A 382 -9.05 -10.03 14.66
CA ALA A 382 -9.44 -11.41 14.96
C ALA A 382 -8.75 -12.47 14.07
N MET A 383 -7.87 -12.08 13.14
CA MET A 383 -7.34 -12.95 12.08
C MET A 383 -6.71 -14.26 12.60
N PHE A 384 -6.03 -14.21 13.74
CA PHE A 384 -5.33 -15.35 14.34
C PHE A 384 -5.98 -15.87 15.62
N ASP A 385 -7.16 -15.38 15.98
CA ASP A 385 -7.81 -15.81 17.21
C ASP A 385 -8.32 -17.25 17.08
N ALA A 386 -8.14 -17.99 18.17
CA ALA A 386 -8.68 -19.33 18.35
C ALA A 386 -9.48 -19.39 19.65
N PRO A 387 -10.46 -20.31 19.78
CA PRO A 387 -11.23 -20.46 21.02
C PRO A 387 -10.35 -20.71 22.26
N LEU A 388 -9.21 -21.40 22.08
CA LEU A 388 -8.19 -21.63 23.10
C LEU A 388 -6.81 -21.20 22.54
N PRO A 389 -6.43 -19.92 22.68
CA PRO A 389 -5.20 -19.41 22.11
C PRO A 389 -4.00 -19.95 22.90
N ARG A 390 -2.95 -20.38 22.18
CA ARG A 390 -1.70 -20.86 22.80
C ARG A 390 -0.80 -19.71 23.26
N TRP A 391 -1.04 -18.50 22.75
CA TRP A 391 -0.28 -17.28 23.01
C TRP A 391 -1.12 -16.05 22.61
N PRO A 392 -0.75 -14.83 23.04
CA PRO A 392 -1.53 -13.63 22.72
C PRO A 392 -1.35 -13.17 21.26
N THR A 393 -2.40 -12.56 20.71
CA THR A 393 -2.37 -11.84 19.43
C THR A 393 -2.35 -10.34 19.67
N PHE A 394 -1.23 -9.69 19.41
CA PHE A 394 -1.11 -8.24 19.53
C PHE A 394 -1.61 -7.53 18.28
N ALA A 395 -2.11 -6.30 18.44
CA ALA A 395 -2.59 -5.52 17.32
C ALA A 395 -2.12 -4.06 17.42
N ILE A 396 -1.60 -3.51 16.30
CA ILE A 396 -1.15 -2.11 16.25
C ILE A 396 -2.11 -1.31 15.36
N ASN A 397 -2.93 -0.50 16.01
CA ASN A 397 -3.91 0.38 15.40
C ASN A 397 -3.32 1.79 15.22
N LEU A 398 -3.73 2.47 14.15
CA LEU A 398 -3.40 3.87 13.86
C LEU A 398 -4.67 4.70 13.90
N ALA A 399 -4.65 5.79 14.66
CA ALA A 399 -5.78 6.70 14.82
C ALA A 399 -5.33 8.15 14.84
N ARG A 400 -6.26 9.09 14.66
CA ARG A 400 -5.98 10.52 14.86
C ARG A 400 -6.02 10.87 16.34
N PHE A 401 -5.28 11.91 16.73
CA PHE A 401 -5.39 12.47 18.08
C PHE A 401 -6.84 12.85 18.41
N PRO A 402 -7.39 12.40 19.56
CA PRO A 402 -8.67 12.87 20.05
C PRO A 402 -8.61 14.38 20.35
N PRO A 403 -9.69 15.15 20.15
CA PRO A 403 -9.68 16.58 20.46
C PRO A 403 -9.37 16.93 21.92
N ASN A 404 -9.61 16.00 22.86
CA ASN A 404 -9.32 16.18 24.28
C ASN A 404 -7.96 15.58 24.69
N HIS A 405 -7.21 15.04 23.73
CA HIS A 405 -5.89 14.46 23.96
C HIS A 405 -4.95 14.98 22.86
N PRO A 406 -4.47 16.24 23.00
CA PRO A 406 -3.55 16.81 22.03
C PRO A 406 -2.22 16.06 22.06
N GLN A 407 -1.47 16.21 20.97
CA GLN A 407 -0.13 15.66 20.82
C GLN A 407 0.79 16.17 21.95
N GLN A 408 1.46 15.25 22.62
CA GLN A 408 2.45 15.51 23.67
C GLN A 408 3.87 15.54 23.08
N ASP A 409 4.79 16.17 23.80
CA ASP A 409 6.21 16.20 23.45
C ASP A 409 6.87 14.83 23.66
N ASP A 410 6.48 14.09 24.71
CA ASP A 410 6.88 12.71 24.91
C ASP A 410 6.05 11.78 24.01
N GLU A 411 6.73 11.09 23.08
CA GLU A 411 6.09 10.15 22.17
C GLU A 411 5.51 8.92 22.86
N ALA A 412 5.96 8.59 24.08
CA ALA A 412 5.38 7.53 24.89
C ALA A 412 3.98 7.88 25.42
N GLU A 413 3.64 9.16 25.53
CA GLU A 413 2.29 9.62 25.90
C GLU A 413 1.34 9.66 24.70
N ASN A 414 1.89 9.64 23.48
CA ASN A 414 1.15 9.61 22.22
C ASN A 414 0.71 8.19 21.79
N VAL A 415 0.89 7.19 22.66
CA VAL A 415 0.41 5.81 22.47
C VAL A 415 -0.59 5.44 23.56
N TYR A 416 -1.58 4.64 23.20
CA TYR A 416 -2.68 4.31 24.12
C TYR A 416 -3.04 2.83 24.07
N MET A 417 -3.26 2.27 25.26
CA MET A 417 -3.79 0.93 25.45
C MET A 417 -4.79 0.96 26.61
N PRO A 418 -5.97 0.32 26.50
CA PRO A 418 -6.96 0.33 27.59
C PRO A 418 -6.38 -0.23 28.89
N SER A 419 -6.31 0.57 29.96
CA SER A 419 -5.75 0.17 31.26
C SER A 419 -6.78 -0.45 32.21
N SER A 420 -8.07 -0.35 31.88
CA SER A 420 -9.16 -0.93 32.69
C SER A 420 -10.32 -1.39 31.81
N ASN A 421 -11.18 -2.25 32.36
CA ASN A 421 -12.40 -2.71 31.69
C ASN A 421 -13.41 -1.58 31.40
N ALA A 422 -13.24 -0.40 32.00
CA ALA A 422 -14.06 0.79 31.74
C ALA A 422 -13.58 1.58 30.51
N ALA A 423 -12.31 1.42 30.14
CA ALA A 423 -11.68 2.12 29.03
C ALA A 423 -11.96 1.44 27.68
N GLY A 424 -11.91 2.20 26.58
CA GLY A 424 -12.01 1.67 25.21
C GLY A 424 -13.34 0.99 24.87
N ARG A 425 -14.44 1.32 25.56
CA ARG A 425 -15.77 0.71 25.34
C ARG A 425 -16.51 1.23 24.13
N LEU A 426 -16.14 2.40 23.62
CA LEU A 426 -16.80 3.05 22.50
C LEU A 426 -15.85 3.15 21.31
N PRO A 427 -16.36 2.99 20.07
CA PRO A 427 -15.60 3.30 18.88
C PRO A 427 -15.21 4.79 18.86
N THR A 428 -14.18 5.12 18.10
CA THR A 428 -13.81 6.53 17.88
C THR A 428 -14.94 7.27 17.18
N PHE A 429 -15.27 8.48 17.67
CA PHE A 429 -16.27 9.32 17.04
C PHE A 429 -15.75 9.92 15.73
N ASN A 430 -16.33 9.51 14.60
CA ASN A 430 -16.11 10.11 13.29
C ASN A 430 -16.92 11.40 13.15
N ARG A 431 -16.40 12.50 13.71
CA ARG A 431 -17.06 13.82 13.62
C ARG A 431 -16.90 14.40 12.22
N PHE A 432 -17.96 15.00 11.68
CA PHE A 432 -17.96 15.62 10.36
C PHE A 432 -18.69 16.97 10.36
N SER A 433 -18.36 17.80 9.38
CA SER A 433 -19.07 19.05 9.07
C SER A 433 -19.19 19.22 7.55
N GLY A 434 -20.32 19.77 7.11
CA GLY A 434 -20.61 19.97 5.69
C GLY A 434 -20.82 18.67 4.89
N LEU A 435 -21.19 18.83 3.62
CA LEU A 435 -21.50 17.72 2.72
C LEU A 435 -20.28 16.84 2.41
N ALA A 436 -19.12 17.46 2.18
CA ALA A 436 -17.88 16.71 1.91
C ALA A 436 -17.46 15.85 3.11
N GLY A 437 -17.59 16.39 4.33
CA GLY A 437 -17.34 15.63 5.56
C GLY A 437 -18.31 14.47 5.72
N PHE A 438 -19.60 14.67 5.42
CA PHE A 438 -20.62 13.62 5.48
C PHE A 438 -20.33 12.47 4.50
N LEU A 439 -20.01 12.77 3.24
CA LEU A 439 -19.62 11.74 2.25
C LEU A 439 -18.35 11.00 2.67
N GLY A 440 -17.39 11.71 3.27
CA GLY A 440 -16.17 11.10 3.81
C GLY A 440 -16.44 10.09 4.93
N VAL A 441 -17.35 10.41 5.86
CA VAL A 441 -17.71 9.47 6.94
C VAL A 441 -18.56 8.30 6.44
N ILE A 442 -19.38 8.48 5.40
CA ILE A 442 -20.07 7.36 4.73
C ILE A 442 -19.04 6.37 4.17
N GLY A 443 -18.05 6.88 3.41
CA GLY A 443 -16.98 6.05 2.89
C GLY A 443 -16.20 5.34 4.00
N ASN A 444 -15.88 6.05 5.09
CA ASN A 444 -15.21 5.46 6.24
C ASN A 444 -16.05 4.36 6.91
N ALA A 445 -17.37 4.55 7.03
CA ALA A 445 -18.28 3.55 7.58
C ALA A 445 -18.35 2.31 6.69
N MET A 446 -18.53 2.46 5.37
CA MET A 446 -18.53 1.33 4.43
C MET A 446 -17.25 0.49 4.53
N GLN A 447 -16.10 1.14 4.71
CA GLN A 447 -14.79 0.50 4.74
C GLN A 447 -14.41 -0.09 6.11
N ASN A 448 -14.69 0.61 7.22
CA ASN A 448 -14.11 0.31 8.54
C ASN A 448 -15.16 -0.08 9.60
N TRP A 449 -16.44 -0.22 9.27
CA TRP A 449 -17.47 -0.53 10.28
C TRP A 449 -17.17 -1.84 11.03
N ASN A 450 -16.80 -2.90 10.32
CA ASN A 450 -16.52 -4.20 10.93
C ASN A 450 -15.32 -4.11 11.90
N ASP A 451 -14.24 -3.47 11.45
CA ASP A 451 -13.03 -3.30 12.25
C ASP A 451 -13.30 -2.44 13.51
N ASN A 452 -14.07 -1.36 13.36
CA ASN A 452 -14.46 -0.49 14.47
C ASN A 452 -15.31 -1.26 15.49
N THR A 453 -16.25 -2.10 15.05
CA THR A 453 -17.08 -2.94 15.93
C THR A 453 -16.25 -3.97 16.68
N GLN A 454 -15.28 -4.60 16.03
CA GLN A 454 -14.41 -5.59 16.67
C GLN A 454 -13.42 -4.96 17.67
N SER A 455 -12.89 -3.77 17.35
CA SER A 455 -11.85 -3.11 18.15
C SER A 455 -12.26 -2.74 19.57
N VAL A 456 -13.56 -2.71 19.89
CA VAL A 456 -14.09 -2.35 21.21
C VAL A 456 -14.49 -3.57 22.05
N LEU A 457 -14.49 -4.77 21.45
CA LEU A 457 -14.86 -6.00 22.15
C LEU A 457 -13.85 -6.31 23.27
N PRO A 458 -14.32 -6.79 24.44
CA PRO A 458 -13.43 -7.29 25.48
C PRO A 458 -12.49 -8.36 24.94
N GLY A 459 -11.24 -8.37 25.40
CA GLY A 459 -10.19 -9.26 24.89
C GLY A 459 -9.50 -8.72 23.63
N TYR A 460 -10.23 -8.07 22.71
CA TYR A 460 -9.64 -7.50 21.47
C TYR A 460 -9.02 -6.14 21.75
N ARG A 461 -9.76 -5.25 22.41
CA ARG A 461 -9.24 -3.93 22.79
C ARG A 461 -8.06 -4.01 23.76
N ASP A 462 -8.02 -5.06 24.57
CA ASP A 462 -7.03 -5.23 25.64
C ASP A 462 -5.67 -5.71 25.12
N ARG A 463 -5.59 -6.13 23.84
CA ARG A 463 -4.39 -6.55 23.12
C ARG A 463 -4.03 -5.62 21.96
N MET A 464 -4.71 -4.47 21.87
CA MET A 464 -4.52 -3.46 20.84
C MET A 464 -3.82 -2.22 21.40
N VAL A 465 -2.64 -1.89 20.87
CA VAL A 465 -2.03 -0.56 21.08
C VAL A 465 -2.49 0.37 19.96
N THR A 466 -2.89 1.58 20.32
CA THR A 466 -3.23 2.64 19.38
C THR A 466 -2.11 3.67 19.35
N VAL A 467 -1.57 3.91 18.17
CA VAL A 467 -0.61 4.98 17.91
C VAL A 467 -1.37 6.15 17.32
N PHE A 468 -1.37 7.29 18.02
CA PHE A 468 -2.02 8.50 17.50
C PHE A 468 -1.14 9.20 16.49
N LEU A 469 -1.74 9.81 15.48
CA LEU A 469 -1.09 10.53 14.38
C LEU A 469 -1.73 11.92 14.22
N SER A 470 -0.91 12.94 13.97
CA SER A 470 -1.37 14.29 13.63
C SER A 470 -1.81 14.39 12.15
N ASN A 471 -2.32 15.56 11.74
CA ASN A 471 -2.78 15.78 10.35
C ASN A 471 -1.63 15.81 9.33
N ASP A 472 -0.43 16.20 9.77
CA ASP A 472 0.80 16.20 8.98
C ASP A 472 1.52 14.83 9.00
N GLU A 473 1.14 13.94 9.91
CA GLU A 473 1.65 12.58 10.09
C GLU A 473 0.70 11.52 9.45
N GLY A 474 0.26 11.71 8.21
CA GLY A 474 -0.82 10.85 7.71
C GLY A 474 -1.12 10.84 6.22
N GLY A 475 -1.82 9.78 5.80
CA GLY A 475 -2.51 9.72 4.52
C GLY A 475 -1.57 9.85 3.31
N LEU A 476 -2.00 10.55 2.27
CA LEU A 476 -1.22 10.75 1.04
C LEU A 476 0.00 11.67 1.22
N ASN A 477 0.29 12.16 2.44
CA ASN A 477 1.47 12.97 2.71
C ASN A 477 2.73 12.10 2.80
N LEU A 478 3.28 11.75 1.65
CA LEU A 478 4.50 10.95 1.52
C LEU A 478 5.79 11.78 1.69
N ASP A 479 5.69 13.11 1.66
CA ASP A 479 6.81 14.05 1.83
C ASP A 479 6.87 14.57 3.28
N MET A 480 7.14 13.67 4.23
CA MET A 480 7.29 13.99 5.66
C MET A 480 8.73 14.40 6.01
N PRO A 481 8.95 15.43 6.86
CA PRO A 481 10.30 15.86 7.22
C PRO A 481 11.02 14.80 8.05
N PRO A 482 12.36 14.72 8.00
CA PRO A 482 13.13 13.78 8.83
C PRO A 482 12.82 13.87 10.32
N ALA A 483 12.52 15.07 10.83
CA ALA A 483 12.12 15.27 12.22
C ALA A 483 10.80 14.54 12.58
N ILE A 484 9.79 14.59 11.69
CA ILE A 484 8.52 13.89 11.89
C ILE A 484 8.74 12.38 11.85
N LEU A 485 9.55 11.89 10.90
CA LEU A 485 9.87 10.47 10.78
C LEU A 485 10.57 9.93 12.04
N LYS A 486 11.49 10.70 12.62
CA LYS A 486 12.16 10.35 13.88
C LYS A 486 11.17 10.27 15.05
N ARG A 487 10.21 11.18 15.13
CA ARG A 487 9.15 11.15 16.15
C ARG A 487 8.24 9.92 16.00
N LEU A 488 7.80 9.64 14.77
CA LEU A 488 6.99 8.45 14.47
C LEU A 488 7.72 7.14 14.80
N ARG A 489 9.03 7.08 14.56
CA ARG A 489 9.87 5.95 14.99
C ARG A 489 9.87 5.79 16.50
N ALA A 490 10.10 6.87 17.25
CA ALA A 490 10.09 6.84 18.72
C ALA A 490 8.72 6.41 19.27
N ARG A 491 7.63 6.90 18.67
CA ARG A 491 6.25 6.51 19.00
C ARG A 491 6.00 5.02 18.72
N GLY A 492 6.50 4.50 17.60
CA GLY A 492 6.47 3.07 17.29
C GLY A 492 7.21 2.22 18.32
N ALA A 493 8.42 2.62 18.71
CA ALA A 493 9.18 1.95 19.75
C ALA A 493 8.42 1.95 21.10
N ALA A 494 7.85 3.08 21.49
CA ALA A 494 7.03 3.18 22.70
C ALA A 494 5.81 2.24 22.65
N ALA A 495 5.14 2.14 21.50
CA ALA A 495 4.01 1.22 21.32
C ALA A 495 4.43 -0.26 21.50
N GLY A 496 5.55 -0.66 20.90
CA GLY A 496 6.09 -2.01 21.05
C GLY A 496 6.52 -2.31 22.48
N ALA A 497 7.20 -1.36 23.13
CA ALA A 497 7.61 -1.47 24.53
C ALA A 497 6.42 -1.57 25.49
N LEU A 498 5.33 -0.82 25.24
CA LEU A 498 4.10 -0.87 26.01
C LEU A 498 3.39 -2.23 25.91
N ILE A 499 3.31 -2.81 24.70
CA ILE A 499 2.80 -4.17 24.51
C ILE A 499 3.69 -5.17 25.27
N ALA A 500 5.00 -5.07 25.08
CA ALA A 500 5.96 -6.03 25.63
C ALA A 500 6.14 -5.90 27.16
N SER A 501 5.73 -4.81 27.79
CA SER A 501 5.76 -4.66 29.25
C SER A 501 4.50 -5.19 29.92
N ARG A 502 3.37 -5.17 29.21
CA ARG A 502 2.06 -5.61 29.72
C ARG A 502 1.89 -7.12 29.74
N PHE A 503 2.54 -7.85 28.83
CA PHE A 503 2.50 -9.31 28.68
C PHE A 503 3.91 -9.90 28.81
#